data_AF-A0A947ECL6-F1
#
_entry.id   AF-A0A947ECL6-F1
#
_cell.length_a   1.000
_cell.length_b   1.000
_cell.length_c   1.000
_cell.angle_alpha   90.00
_cell.angle_beta   90.00
_cell.angle_gamma   90.00
#
_symmetry.space_group_name_H-M   'P 1'
#
loop_
_entity.id
_entity.type
_entity.pdbx_description
1 polymer ?
#
loop_
_entity_poly.entity_id
_entity_poly.type
_entity_poly.pdbx_seq_one_letter_code
_entity_poly.pdbx_strand_id
1 'polypeptide(L)'
;MRIALRQTTDLGLRAGRVLLGEKSLSALGILDSQLGTGADRRVRHIDSLTGFDVFVTDADGDVVDDLRLAHDAGIPCVVPGEIEDPPPDSIVGANARSGLAHALA
;
A
#
# COMPACT_ATOMS: atom_id res chain seq x y z
N MET A 1 1.96 -8.43 -10.10
CA MET A 1 2.07 -7.42 -9.05
C MET A 1 1.58 -7.98 -7.71
N ARG A 2 2.31 -7.73 -6.63
CA ARG A 2 1.99 -8.11 -5.25
C ARG A 2 1.81 -6.82 -4.45
N ILE A 3 0.61 -6.59 -3.93
CA ILE A 3 0.28 -5.37 -3.19
C ILE A 3 0.15 -5.71 -1.72
N ALA A 4 0.82 -4.95 -0.86
CA ALA A 4 0.54 -4.93 0.56
C ALA A 4 -0.45 -3.80 0.86
N LEU A 5 -1.45 -4.07 1.70
CA LEU A 5 -2.49 -3.11 2.08
C LEU A 5 -2.61 -3.10 3.60
N ARG A 6 -2.42 -1.93 4.20
CA ARG A 6 -2.87 -1.64 5.57
C ARG A 6 -4.22 -0.93 5.46
N GLN A 7 -5.21 -1.47 6.13
CA GLN A 7 -6.58 -0.97 6.08
C GLN A 7 -6.99 -0.44 7.46
N THR A 8 -7.11 0.87 7.57
CA THR A 8 -7.51 1.62 8.77
C THR A 8 -8.94 2.17 8.68
N THR A 9 -9.48 2.36 7.47
CA THR A 9 -10.84 2.86 7.25
C THR A 9 -11.61 2.01 6.22
N ASP A 10 -12.85 2.42 5.91
CA ASP A 10 -13.65 1.82 4.84
C ASP A 10 -13.06 2.06 3.43
N LEU A 11 -12.22 3.08 3.26
CA LEU A 11 -11.56 3.38 2.00
C LEU A 11 -10.62 2.25 1.60
N GLY A 12 -9.79 1.76 2.52
CA GLY A 12 -8.89 0.64 2.31
C GLY A 12 -9.65 -0.65 2.01
N LEU A 13 -10.80 -0.88 2.65
CA LEU A 13 -11.65 -2.04 2.35
C LEU A 13 -12.17 -2.00 0.92
N ARG A 14 -12.65 -0.83 0.47
CA ARG A 14 -13.12 -0.64 -0.91
C ARG A 14 -11.97 -0.75 -1.91
N ALA A 15 -10.83 -0.14 -1.60
CA ALA A 15 -9.63 -0.21 -2.44
C ALA A 15 -9.17 -1.66 -2.61
N GLY A 16 -9.09 -2.43 -1.53
CA GLY A 16 -8.75 -3.86 -1.57
C GLY A 16 -9.68 -4.67 -2.48
N ARG A 17 -10.99 -4.42 -2.43
CA ARG A 17 -11.96 -5.07 -3.33
C ARG A 17 -11.76 -4.71 -4.80
N VAL A 18 -11.44 -3.45 -5.09
CA VAL A 18 -11.13 -2.99 -6.45
C VAL A 18 -9.84 -3.63 -6.95
N LEU A 19 -8.79 -3.65 -6.13
CA LEU A 19 -7.50 -4.25 -6.46
C LEU A 19 -7.63 -5.74 -6.78
N LEU A 20 -8.52 -6.47 -6.14
CA LEU A 20 -8.79 -7.87 -6.49
C LEU A 20 -9.34 -8.05 -7.91
N GLY A 21 -9.95 -7.02 -8.49
CA GLY A 21 -10.36 -7.03 -9.90
C GLY A 21 -9.19 -6.88 -10.88
N GLU A 22 -8.01 -6.49 -10.42
CA GLU A 22 -6.87 -6.20 -11.29
C GLU A 22 -6.23 -7.49 -11.82
N LYS A 23 -6.12 -7.60 -13.15
CA LYS A 23 -5.67 -8.84 -13.82
C LYS A 23 -4.22 -9.18 -13.51
N SER A 24 -3.39 -8.16 -13.34
CA SER A 24 -1.96 -8.31 -13.04
C SER A 24 -1.70 -8.63 -11.56
N LEU A 25 -2.72 -8.62 -10.70
CA LEU A 25 -2.58 -8.88 -9.27
C LEU A 25 -2.36 -10.38 -9.00
N SER A 26 -1.18 -10.68 -8.47
CA SER A 26 -0.75 -12.02 -8.06
C SER A 26 -0.93 -12.30 -6.56
N ALA A 27 -0.90 -11.26 -5.72
CA ALA A 27 -1.15 -11.39 -4.28
C ALA A 27 -1.59 -10.06 -3.68
N LEU A 28 -2.51 -10.11 -2.70
CA LEU A 28 -2.90 -9.01 -1.84
C LEU A 28 -2.58 -9.39 -0.38
N GLY A 29 -1.56 -8.77 0.18
CA GLY A 29 -1.18 -8.93 1.58
C GLY A 29 -1.92 -7.93 2.46
N ILE A 30 -2.56 -8.39 3.53
CA ILE A 30 -3.28 -7.56 4.49
C ILE A 30 -2.41 -7.42 5.74
N LEU A 31 -1.94 -6.21 6.00
CA LEU A 31 -1.12 -5.86 7.15
C LEU A 31 -2.00 -5.27 8.27
N ASP A 32 -1.87 -5.80 9.49
CA ASP A 32 -2.49 -5.31 10.73
C ASP A 32 -4.00 -5.03 10.67
N SER A 33 -4.71 -5.65 9.73
CA SER A 33 -6.13 -5.42 9.50
C SER A 33 -6.93 -6.71 9.60
N GLN A 34 -8.19 -6.56 10.03
CA GLN A 34 -9.21 -7.63 10.04
C GLN A 34 -10.02 -7.70 8.75
N LEU A 35 -9.50 -7.18 7.62
CA LEU A 35 -10.14 -7.31 6.33
C LEU A 35 -10.55 -8.77 6.14
N GLY A 36 -11.86 -9.02 6.08
CA GLY A 36 -12.38 -10.35 5.86
C GLY A 36 -11.83 -10.86 4.56
N THR A 37 -10.88 -11.79 4.63
CA THR A 37 -10.34 -12.46 3.46
C THR A 37 -11.47 -13.31 2.92
N GLY A 38 -12.23 -12.77 1.95
CA GLY A 38 -13.19 -13.58 1.20
C GLY A 38 -12.49 -14.82 0.63
N ALA A 39 -13.24 -15.72 -0.02
CA ALA A 39 -12.68 -16.96 -0.58
C ALA A 39 -11.62 -16.76 -1.70
N ASP A 40 -11.17 -15.53 -1.97
CA ASP A 40 -10.12 -15.23 -2.94
C ASP A 40 -8.75 -15.66 -2.41
N ARG A 41 -8.17 -16.66 -3.08
CA ARG A 41 -6.89 -17.28 -2.72
C ARG A 41 -5.69 -16.33 -2.81
N ARG A 42 -5.86 -15.16 -3.45
CA ARG A 42 -4.80 -14.15 -3.56
C ARG A 42 -4.66 -13.31 -2.30
N VAL A 43 -5.68 -13.30 -1.43
CA VAL A 43 -5.68 -12.53 -0.18
C VAL A 43 -5.02 -13.33 0.93
N ARG A 44 -4.10 -12.72 1.66
CA ARG A 44 -3.44 -13.32 2.82
C ARG A 44 -3.07 -12.27 3.85
N HIS A 45 -3.11 -12.61 5.13
CA HIS A 45 -2.49 -11.78 6.17
C HIS A 45 -0.98 -11.85 6.06
N ILE A 46 -0.30 -10.73 6.34
CA ILE A 46 1.15 -10.60 6.30
C ILE A 46 1.65 -9.86 7.54
N ASP A 47 2.85 -10.20 7.97
CA ASP A 47 3.55 -9.53 9.09
C ASP A 47 4.73 -8.69 8.60
N SER A 48 5.05 -8.74 7.30
CA SER A 48 6.11 -7.91 6.69
C SER A 48 5.82 -7.59 5.23
N LEU A 49 6.38 -6.48 4.76
CA LEU A 49 6.30 -6.03 3.37
C LEU A 49 7.28 -6.73 2.42
N THR A 50 8.11 -7.66 2.92
CA THR A 50 9.14 -8.32 2.13
C THR A 50 8.53 -9.09 0.95
N GLY A 51 9.03 -8.83 -0.26
CA GLY A 51 8.59 -9.51 -1.48
C GLY A 51 7.25 -9.03 -2.03
N PHE A 52 6.77 -7.87 -1.57
CA PHE A 52 5.72 -7.09 -2.21
C PHE A 52 6.30 -6.00 -3.10
N ASP A 53 5.53 -5.52 -4.06
CA ASP A 53 5.98 -4.52 -5.05
C ASP A 53 5.59 -3.09 -4.64
N VAL A 54 4.52 -2.95 -3.86
CA VAL A 54 3.98 -1.66 -3.41
C VAL A 54 3.21 -1.84 -2.10
N PHE A 55 3.31 -0.86 -1.22
CA PHE A 55 2.50 -0.74 -0.01
C PHE A 55 1.44 0.34 -0.18
N VAL A 56 0.20 0.03 0.21
CA VAL A 56 -0.93 0.94 0.18
C VAL A 56 -1.48 1.06 1.60
N THR A 57 -1.72 2.28 2.05
CA THR A 57 -2.41 2.55 3.32
C THR A 57 -3.54 3.52 3.05
N ASP A 58 -4.60 3.48 3.86
CA ASP A 58 -5.67 4.48 3.90
C ASP A 58 -5.70 5.25 5.23
N ALA A 59 -4.56 5.30 5.93
CA ALA A 59 -4.40 6.11 7.13
C ALA A 59 -4.79 7.57 6.86
N ASP A 60 -5.72 8.08 7.68
CA ASP A 60 -6.16 9.46 7.67
C ASP A 60 -5.41 10.20 8.79
N GLY A 61 -4.47 11.07 8.41
CA GLY A 61 -3.58 11.79 9.33
C GLY A 61 -2.15 11.25 9.35
N ASP A 62 -1.75 10.59 10.44
CA ASP A 62 -0.36 10.18 10.67
C ASP A 62 0.03 8.97 9.82
N VAL A 63 0.61 9.25 8.65
CA VAL A 63 1.17 8.27 7.71
C VAL A 63 2.66 8.00 7.94
N VAL A 64 3.30 8.61 8.95
CA VAL A 64 4.76 8.60 9.08
C VAL A 64 5.28 7.18 9.30
N ASP A 65 4.61 6.39 10.13
CA ASP A 65 5.02 5.01 10.39
C ASP A 65 4.79 4.09 9.18
N ASP A 66 3.75 4.35 8.39
CA ASP A 66 3.50 3.66 7.12
C ASP A 66 4.60 3.94 6.09
N LEU A 67 4.98 5.22 5.99
CA LEU A 67 6.05 5.66 5.11
C LEU A 67 7.40 5.07 5.52
N ARG A 68 7.71 5.05 6.82
CA ARG A 68 8.93 4.41 7.35
C ARG A 68 8.94 2.92 7.07
N LEU A 69 7.83 2.23 7.31
CA LEU A 69 7.73 0.79 7.07
C LEU A 69 7.99 0.45 5.59
N ALA A 70 7.42 1.22 4.67
CA ALA A 70 7.66 1.06 3.23
C ALA A 70 9.11 1.37 2.84
N HIS A 71 9.68 2.44 3.41
CA HIS A 71 11.08 2.81 3.21
C HIS A 71 12.03 1.69 3.65
N ASP A 72 11.84 1.16 4.85
CA ASP A 72 12.65 0.06 5.41
C ASP A 72 12.52 -1.21 4.56
N ALA A 73 11.36 -1.43 3.94
CA ALA A 73 11.13 -2.53 3.01
C ALA A 73 11.64 -2.26 1.58
N GLY A 74 12.07 -1.03 1.28
CA GLY A 74 12.56 -0.62 -0.03
C GLY A 74 11.48 -0.58 -1.12
N ILE A 75 10.21 -0.33 -0.75
CA ILE A 75 9.09 -0.31 -1.70
C ILE A 75 8.32 1.02 -1.67
N PRO A 76 7.66 1.40 -2.77
CA PRO A 76 6.82 2.60 -2.79
C PRO A 76 5.64 2.49 -1.82
N CYS A 77 5.28 3.60 -1.22
CA CYS A 77 4.07 3.75 -0.40
C CYS A 77 3.03 4.63 -1.11
N VAL A 78 1.78 4.18 -1.14
CA VAL A 78 0.63 4.92 -1.67
C VAL A 78 -0.28 5.28 -0.50
N VAL A 79 -0.52 6.59 -0.35
CA VAL A 79 -1.40 7.17 0.67
C VAL A 79 -2.57 7.90 0.01
N PRO A 80 -3.72 8.07 0.69
CA PRO A 80 -4.81 8.89 0.18
C PRO A 80 -4.46 10.38 0.36
N GLY A 81 -4.47 11.13 -0.74
CA GLY A 81 -4.34 12.58 -0.71
C GLY A 81 -2.90 13.10 -0.75
N GLU A 82 -2.76 14.39 -0.47
CA GLU A 82 -1.46 15.08 -0.40
C GLU A 82 -0.92 14.99 1.03
N ILE A 83 0.37 14.70 1.18
CA ILE A 83 1.05 14.74 2.47
C ILE A 83 1.59 16.17 2.64
N GLU A 84 1.06 16.89 3.64
CA GLU A 84 1.66 18.14 4.09
C GLU A 84 2.93 17.80 4.90
N ASP A 85 4.10 18.19 4.37
CA ASP A 85 5.43 18.00 5.00
C ASP A 85 5.88 16.53 5.19
N PRO A 86 6.19 15.79 4.09
CA PRO A 86 6.67 14.42 4.20
C PRO A 86 8.05 14.37 4.90
N PRO A 87 8.33 13.34 5.73
CA PRO A 87 9.65 13.15 6.33
C PRO A 87 10.78 13.24 5.28
N PRO A 88 11.95 13.83 5.63
CA PRO A 88 13.05 14.04 4.68
C PRO A 88 13.50 12.76 3.96
N ASP A 89 13.37 11.61 4.65
CA ASP A 89 13.81 10.29 4.17
C ASP A 89 12.65 9.41 3.67
N SER A 90 11.39 9.89 3.71
CA SER A 90 10.22 9.09 3.28
C SER A 90 9.95 9.12 1.78
N ILE A 91 10.75 9.86 1.00
CA ILE A 91 10.55 10.00 -0.44
C ILE A 91 11.19 8.80 -1.16
N VAL A 92 10.55 7.63 -1.03
CA VAL A 92 10.75 6.50 -1.95
C VAL A 92 9.55 6.47 -2.89
N GLY A 93 9.74 7.05 -4.08
CA GLY A 93 8.71 7.03 -5.13
C GLY A 93 7.49 7.91 -4.83
N ALA A 94 7.64 8.97 -4.02
CA ALA A 94 6.54 9.88 -3.74
C ALA A 94 5.92 10.37 -5.07
N ASN A 95 4.60 10.23 -5.16
CA ASN A 95 3.79 10.84 -6.22
C ASN A 95 3.70 12.37 -6.04
N ALA A 96 4.80 13.03 -5.67
CA ALA A 96 5.01 14.43 -5.94
C ALA A 96 5.27 14.57 -7.46
N ARG A 97 4.20 14.40 -8.26
CA ARG A 97 4.10 14.63 -9.71
C ARG A 97 4.85 13.72 -10.69
N SER A 98 5.80 12.85 -10.29
CA SER A 98 6.56 12.02 -11.26
C SER A 98 6.69 10.52 -10.98
N GLY A 99 6.33 10.03 -9.78
CA GLY A 99 6.55 8.63 -9.38
C GLY A 99 5.76 7.60 -10.20
N LEU A 100 4.46 7.85 -10.40
CA LEU A 100 3.55 6.93 -11.08
C LEU A 100 3.91 6.72 -12.57
N ALA A 101 4.46 7.74 -13.22
CA ALA A 101 4.92 7.64 -14.61
C ALA A 101 6.20 6.80 -14.75
N HIS A 102 7.03 6.75 -13.71
CA HIS A 102 8.28 5.97 -13.72
C HIS A 102 8.04 4.50 -13.31
N ALA A 103 7.04 4.24 -12.46
CA ALA A 103 6.67 2.90 -12.05
C ALA A 103 5.85 2.12 -13.11
N LEU A 104 5.33 2.82 -14.12
CA LEU A 104 4.54 2.24 -15.23
C LEU A 104 5.30 2.18 -16.58
N ALA A 105 6.56 2.61 -16.61
CA ALA A 105 7.45 2.51 -17.78
C ALA A 105 8.28 1.23 -17.72
#